data_AF-A0AB73PTR9-F1
#
_entry.id   AF-A0AB73PTR9-F1
#
_cell.length_a   1.000
_cell.length_b   1.000
_cell.length_c   1.000
_cell.angle_alpha   90.00
_cell.angle_beta   90.00
_cell.angle_gamma   90.00
#
_symmetry.space_group_name_H-M   'P 1'
#
loop_
_entity.id
_entity.type
_entity.pdbx_description
1 polymer ?
#
loop_
_entity_poly.entity_id
_entity_poly.type
_entity_poly.pdbx_seq_one_letter_code
_entity_poly.pdbx_strand_id
1 'polypeptide(L)'
;MKSWWENNSLKVILFVIYEVLSGWYLINLNNLNKALKGRTYFDIAINSSAPLYLLGSIVLLGVGLLYLFFLYRNLWQAATKDYLLLTVVILAILTIINMIFIIYMIQNPILRALLSVYIIGGAAIYVFNN
;
A
#
# COMPACT_ATOMS: atom_id res chain seq x y z
N MET A 1 18.58 21.26 -19.86
CA MET A 1 17.42 20.42 -19.50
C MET A 1 17.89 19.36 -18.51
N LYS A 2 17.21 19.19 -17.36
CA LYS A 2 17.52 18.08 -16.43
C LYS A 2 17.21 16.74 -17.08
N SER A 3 18.04 15.73 -16.85
CA SER A 3 17.83 14.38 -17.40
C SER A 3 16.55 13.73 -16.86
N TRP A 4 16.01 12.72 -17.55
CA TRP A 4 14.83 11.96 -17.05
C TRP A 4 15.08 11.41 -15.64
N TRP A 5 16.30 10.92 -15.39
CA TRP A 5 16.73 10.38 -14.10
C TRP A 5 16.71 11.43 -13.00
N GLU A 6 17.22 12.64 -13.23
CA GLU A 6 17.19 13.72 -12.24
C GLU A 6 15.76 14.10 -11.82
N ASN A 7 14.78 13.92 -12.70
CA ASN A 7 13.39 14.26 -12.40
C ASN A 7 12.62 13.11 -11.72
N ASN A 8 13.04 11.85 -11.87
CA ASN A 8 12.27 10.68 -11.44
C ASN A 8 12.97 9.75 -10.46
N SER A 9 14.29 9.87 -10.27
CA SER A 9 15.08 8.97 -9.41
C SER A 9 14.50 8.84 -8.01
N LEU A 10 14.15 9.95 -7.36
CA LEU A 10 13.56 9.93 -6.02
C LEU A 10 12.24 9.14 -5.98
N LYS A 11 11.37 9.33 -6.98
CA LYS A 11 10.08 8.62 -7.06
C LYS A 11 10.32 7.11 -7.18
N VAL A 12 11.22 6.72 -8.08
CA VAL A 12 11.58 5.32 -8.32
C VAL A 12 12.23 4.69 -7.08
N ILE A 13 13.15 5.39 -6.40
CA ILE A 13 13.83 4.87 -5.21
C ILE A 13 12.81 4.64 -4.08
N LEU A 14 11.93 5.60 -3.81
CA LEU A 14 10.89 5.46 -2.79
C LEU A 14 9.94 4.30 -3.11
N PHE A 15 9.56 4.16 -4.39
CA PHE A 15 8.76 3.03 -4.85
C PHE A 15 9.47 1.70 -4.61
N VAL A 16 10.74 1.57 -5.00
CA VAL A 16 11.49 0.32 -4.81
C VAL A 16 11.62 -0.04 -3.34
N ILE A 17 11.90 0.92 -2.46
CA ILE A 17 11.96 0.68 -1.00
C ILE A 17 10.60 0.17 -0.49
N TYR A 18 9.50 0.81 -0.91
CA TYR A 18 8.15 0.41 -0.54
C TYR A 18 7.82 -1.01 -1.03
N GLU A 19 8.16 -1.34 -2.27
CA GLU A 19 7.92 -2.68 -2.84
C GLU A 19 8.74 -3.77 -2.14
N VAL A 20 10.01 -3.52 -1.81
CA VAL A 20 10.85 -4.49 -1.08
C VAL A 20 10.26 -4.76 0.31
N LEU A 21 9.87 -3.72 1.04
CA LEU A 21 9.25 -3.86 2.37
C LEU A 21 7.90 -4.58 2.27
N SER A 22 7.08 -4.22 1.29
CA SER A 22 5.78 -4.86 1.04
C SER A 22 5.93 -6.33 0.67
N GLY A 23 6.86 -6.66 -0.23
CA GLY A 23 7.13 -8.04 -0.64
C GLY A 23 7.61 -8.90 0.51
N TRP A 24 8.54 -8.40 1.33
CA TRP A 24 9.00 -9.09 2.54
C TRP A 24 7.84 -9.33 3.52
N TYR A 25 7.00 -8.32 3.74
CA TYR A 25 5.82 -8.42 4.58
C TYR A 25 4.82 -9.47 4.05
N LEU A 26 4.53 -9.48 2.74
CA LEU A 26 3.58 -10.40 2.11
C LEU A 26 4.03 -11.86 2.23
N ILE A 27 5.34 -12.15 2.08
CA ILE A 27 5.90 -13.49 2.29
C ILE A 27 5.64 -13.96 3.72
N ASN A 28 5.93 -13.11 4.69
CA ASN A 28 5.74 -13.42 6.11
C ASN A 28 4.25 -13.59 6.46
N LEU A 29 3.39 -12.72 5.92
CA LEU A 29 1.93 -12.81 6.10
C LEU A 29 1.39 -14.13 5.52
N ASN A 30 1.86 -14.55 4.36
CA ASN A 30 1.48 -15.82 3.76
C ASN A 30 1.92 -17.02 4.60
N ASN A 31 3.13 -16.98 5.17
CA ASN A 31 3.61 -18.02 6.08
C ASN A 31 2.76 -18.09 7.35
N LEU A 32 2.41 -16.94 7.92
CA LEU A 32 1.50 -16.86 9.06
C LEU A 32 0.11 -17.43 8.71
N ASN A 33 -0.46 -17.04 7.58
CA ASN A 33 -1.76 -17.54 7.11
C ASN A 33 -1.77 -19.07 7.00
N LYS A 34 -0.69 -19.67 6.47
CA LYS A 34 -0.54 -21.13 6.40
C LYS A 34 -0.49 -21.76 7.81
N ALA A 35 0.23 -21.15 8.74
CA ALA A 35 0.35 -21.64 10.12
C ALA A 35 -0.96 -21.52 10.94
N LEU A 36 -1.80 -20.54 10.62
CA LEU A 36 -3.07 -20.30 11.30
C LEU A 36 -4.27 -21.01 10.64
N LYS A 37 -4.05 -21.69 9.51
CA LYS A 37 -5.10 -22.39 8.79
C LYS A 37 -5.74 -23.47 9.68
N GLY A 38 -7.06 -23.39 9.86
CA GLY A 38 -7.83 -24.34 10.66
C GLY A 38 -7.87 -24.04 12.16
N ARG A 39 -7.28 -22.93 12.63
CA ARG A 39 -7.42 -22.46 14.02
C ARG A 39 -8.69 -21.62 14.20
N THR A 40 -9.22 -21.60 15.42
CA THR A 40 -10.39 -20.77 15.74
C THR A 40 -10.01 -19.29 15.84
N TYR A 41 -10.98 -18.38 15.65
CA TYR A 41 -10.76 -16.94 15.73
C TYR A 41 -10.20 -16.49 17.09
N PHE A 42 -10.68 -17.08 18.19
CA PHE A 42 -10.20 -16.77 19.53
C PHE A 42 -8.74 -17.21 19.74
N ASP A 43 -8.36 -18.39 19.24
CA ASP A 43 -6.97 -18.86 19.30
C ASP A 43 -6.02 -17.92 18.52
N ILE A 44 -6.48 -17.43 17.37
CA ILE A 44 -5.71 -16.48 16.54
C ILE A 44 -5.57 -15.13 17.27
N ALA A 45 -6.63 -14.61 17.89
CA ALA A 45 -6.59 -13.31 18.55
C ALA A 45 -5.69 -13.30 19.81
N ILE A 46 -5.67 -14.40 20.57
CA ILE A 46 -5.00 -14.46 21.87
C ILE A 46 -3.56 -14.99 21.76
N ASN A 47 -3.33 -15.98 20.89
CA ASN A 47 -2.08 -16.76 20.88
C ASN A 47 -1.25 -16.60 19.60
N SER A 48 -1.68 -15.77 18.65
CA SER A 48 -0.94 -15.58 17.40
C SER A 48 -0.38 -14.17 17.24
N SER A 49 0.64 -14.06 16.39
CA SER A 49 1.19 -12.79 15.94
C SER A 49 0.27 -12.02 14.97
N ALA A 50 -0.94 -12.53 14.65
CA ALA A 50 -1.86 -11.91 13.70
C ALA A 50 -2.17 -10.42 13.97
N PRO A 51 -2.34 -9.94 15.22
CA PRO A 51 -2.54 -8.52 15.48
C PRO A 51 -1.35 -7.64 15.03
N LEU A 52 -0.12 -8.12 15.18
CA LEU A 52 1.07 -7.40 14.72
C LEU A 52 1.11 -7.29 13.20
N TYR A 53 0.71 -8.34 12.49
CA TYR A 53 0.61 -8.31 11.03
C TYR A 53 -0.51 -7.36 10.60
N LEU A 54 -1.66 -7.35 11.28
CA LEU A 54 -2.70 -6.37 11.01
C LEU A 54 -2.18 -4.92 11.13
N LEU A 55 -1.46 -4.60 12.20
CA LEU A 55 -0.82 -3.29 12.35
C LEU A 55 0.18 -3.02 11.22
N GLY A 56 0.98 -4.02 10.83
CA GLY A 56 1.88 -3.94 9.68
C GLY A 56 1.14 -3.60 8.37
N SER A 57 -0.01 -4.24 8.11
CA SER A 57 -0.85 -3.91 6.96
C SER A 57 -1.33 -2.45 7.01
N ILE A 58 -1.79 -1.96 8.16
CA ILE A 58 -2.25 -0.57 8.32
C ILE A 58 -1.12 0.40 8.00
N VAL A 59 0.08 0.14 8.53
CA VAL A 59 1.26 0.98 8.28
C VAL A 59 1.64 0.98 6.80
N LEU A 60 1.73 -0.19 6.15
CA LEU A 60 2.07 -0.29 4.74
C LEU A 60 1.04 0.39 3.85
N LEU A 61 -0.25 0.19 4.11
CA LEU A 61 -1.32 0.88 3.38
C LEU A 61 -1.26 2.40 3.58
N GLY A 62 -0.98 2.86 4.80
CA GLY A 62 -0.77 4.28 5.10
C GLY A 62 0.43 4.87 4.34
N VAL A 63 1.56 4.16 4.30
CA VAL A 63 2.74 4.56 3.52
C VAL A 63 2.42 4.57 2.02
N GLY A 64 1.69 3.58 1.51
CA GLY A 64 1.21 3.54 0.12
C GLY A 64 0.35 4.75 -0.22
N LEU A 65 -0.59 5.12 0.66
CA LEU A 65 -1.41 6.34 0.50
C LEU A 65 -0.56 7.62 0.50
N LEU A 66 0.40 7.74 1.42
CA LEU A 66 1.32 8.88 1.45
C LEU A 66 2.15 8.98 0.16
N TYR A 67 2.59 7.84 -0.37
CA TYR A 67 3.31 7.79 -1.63
C TYR A 67 2.44 8.19 -2.82
N LEU A 68 1.18 7.72 -2.87
CA LEU A 68 0.20 8.17 -3.87
C LEU A 68 -0.07 9.66 -3.80
N PHE A 69 -0.20 10.22 -2.59
CA PHE A 69 -0.35 11.66 -2.38
C PHE A 69 0.88 12.44 -2.88
N PHE A 70 2.08 11.95 -2.58
CA PHE A 70 3.32 12.51 -3.10
C PHE A 70 3.35 12.50 -4.64
N LEU A 71 2.97 11.39 -5.27
CA LEU A 71 2.86 11.27 -6.73
C LEU A 71 1.83 12.25 -7.30
N TYR A 72 0.65 12.36 -6.69
CA TYR A 72 -0.41 13.28 -7.10
C TYR A 72 0.04 14.75 -7.07
N ARG A 73 0.75 15.16 -6.01
CA ARG A 73 1.30 16.53 -5.92
C ARG A 73 2.32 16.82 -7.03
N ASN A 74 3.11 15.83 -7.42
CA ASN A 74 4.06 15.94 -8.52
C ASN A 74 3.36 15.94 -9.90
N LEU A 75 2.17 15.34 -10.01
CA LEU A 75 1.35 15.29 -11.22
C LEU A 75 0.93 16.70 -11.66
N TRP A 76 0.47 17.53 -10.71
CA TRP A 76 0.12 18.93 -10.97
C TRP A 76 1.30 19.77 -11.49
N GLN A 77 2.53 19.45 -11.07
CA GLN A 77 3.73 20.13 -11.55
C GLN A 77 4.25 19.55 -12.88
N ALA A 78 3.96 18.27 -13.14
CA ALA A 78 4.41 17.51 -14.30
C ALA A 78 3.48 17.62 -15.52
N ALA A 79 2.27 18.16 -15.38
CA ALA A 79 1.29 18.33 -16.47
C ALA A 79 1.82 19.17 -17.67
N THR A 80 2.96 19.82 -17.52
CA THR A 80 3.67 20.56 -18.57
C THR A 80 4.72 19.74 -19.32
N LYS A 81 4.97 18.48 -18.94
CA LYS A 81 5.98 17.58 -19.55
C LYS A 81 5.49 16.12 -19.63
N ASP A 82 5.14 15.67 -20.83
CA ASP A 82 4.52 14.37 -21.11
C ASP A 82 5.25 13.14 -20.52
N TYR A 83 6.59 13.11 -20.59
CA TYR A 83 7.37 11.98 -20.10
C TYR A 83 7.39 11.85 -18.56
N LEU A 84 7.13 12.94 -17.83
CA LEU A 84 7.02 12.91 -16.37
C LEU A 84 5.65 12.41 -15.93
N LEU A 85 4.61 12.75 -16.70
CA LEU A 85 3.24 12.32 -16.47
C LEU A 85 3.13 10.78 -16.54
N LEU A 86 3.68 10.17 -17.60
CA LEU A 86 3.63 8.71 -17.80
C LEU A 86 4.26 7.95 -16.62
N THR A 87 5.45 8.37 -16.16
CA THR A 87 6.13 7.73 -15.02
C THR A 87 5.30 7.80 -13.74
N VAL A 88 4.70 8.96 -13.45
CA VAL A 88 3.88 9.13 -12.25
C VAL A 88 2.64 8.23 -12.30
N VAL A 89 1.97 8.15 -13.45
CA VAL A 89 0.79 7.30 -13.64
C VAL A 89 1.13 5.81 -13.46
N ILE A 90 2.21 5.34 -14.09
CA ILE A 90 2.63 3.94 -13.96
C ILE A 90 2.94 3.59 -12.51
N LEU A 91 3.72 4.43 -11.81
CA LEU A 91 4.06 4.21 -10.40
C LEU A 91 2.81 4.20 -9.51
N ALA A 92 1.85 5.10 -9.76
CA ALA A 92 0.61 5.13 -9.00
C ALA A 92 -0.22 3.85 -9.19
N ILE A 93 -0.36 3.36 -10.43
CA ILE A 93 -1.08 2.12 -10.72
C ILE A 93 -0.42 0.93 -10.02
N LEU A 94 0.91 0.82 -10.09
CA LEU A 94 1.65 -0.26 -9.43
C LEU A 94 1.46 -0.23 -7.91
N THR A 95 1.53 0.96 -7.29
CA THR A 95 1.27 1.11 -5.86
C THR A 95 -0.15 0.67 -5.48
N ILE A 96 -1.16 1.05 -6.27
CA ILE A 96 -2.55 0.63 -6.05
C ILE A 96 -2.68 -0.90 -6.13
N ILE A 97 -2.05 -1.53 -7.14
CA ILE A 97 -2.04 -2.98 -7.27
C ILE A 97 -1.44 -3.65 -6.04
N ASN A 98 -0.29 -3.17 -5.56
CA ASN A 98 0.36 -3.72 -4.37
C ASN A 98 -0.51 -3.56 -3.12
N MET A 99 -1.17 -2.40 -2.94
CA MET A 99 -2.13 -2.21 -1.84
C MET A 99 -3.29 -3.21 -1.91
N ILE A 100 -3.84 -3.48 -3.11
CA ILE A 100 -4.88 -4.50 -3.31
C ILE A 100 -4.36 -5.89 -2.91
N PHE A 101 -3.11 -6.23 -3.28
CA PHE A 101 -2.49 -7.50 -2.89
C PHE A 101 -2.36 -7.64 -1.36
N ILE A 102 -1.94 -6.59 -0.65
CA ILE A 102 -1.86 -6.58 0.81
C ILE A 102 -3.22 -6.87 1.44
N ILE A 103 -4.28 -6.22 0.97
CA ILE A 103 -5.65 -6.45 1.46
C ILE A 103 -6.11 -7.88 1.14
N TYR A 104 -5.85 -8.36 -0.07
CA TYR A 104 -6.29 -9.67 -0.53
C TYR A 104 -5.63 -10.82 0.25
N MET A 105 -4.35 -10.69 0.60
CA MET A 105 -3.60 -11.68 1.38
C MET A 105 -4.09 -11.83 2.82
N ILE A 106 -4.96 -10.94 3.31
CA ILE A 106 -5.57 -11.09 4.63
C ILE A 106 -6.73 -12.08 4.51
N GLN A 107 -6.51 -13.30 5.02
CA GLN A 107 -7.48 -14.39 4.89
C GLN A 107 -8.73 -14.20 5.77
N ASN A 108 -8.64 -13.41 6.84
CA ASN A 108 -9.79 -13.11 7.67
C ASN A 108 -10.71 -12.08 6.98
N PRO A 109 -11.95 -12.47 6.59
CA PRO A 109 -12.84 -11.59 5.85
C PRO A 109 -13.26 -10.35 6.62
N ILE A 110 -13.37 -10.42 7.96
CA ILE A 110 -13.72 -9.28 8.82
C ILE A 110 -12.59 -8.26 8.82
N LEU A 111 -11.35 -8.71 9.02
CA LEU A 111 -10.18 -7.82 9.04
C LEU A 111 -9.94 -7.19 7.67
N ARG A 112 -10.15 -7.96 6.59
CA ARG A 112 -10.10 -7.47 5.22
C ARG A 112 -11.12 -6.35 4.99
N ALA A 113 -12.36 -6.53 5.46
CA ALA A 113 -13.41 -5.51 5.35
C ALA A 113 -13.05 -4.24 6.14
N LEU A 114 -12.54 -4.36 7.36
CA LEU A 114 -12.10 -3.21 8.16
C LEU A 114 -11.00 -2.40 7.45
N LEU A 115 -10.05 -3.07 6.82
CA LEU A 115 -8.98 -2.39 6.07
C LEU A 115 -9.46 -1.77 4.77
N SER A 116 -10.39 -2.41 4.06
CA SER A 116 -11.05 -1.80 2.91
C SER A 116 -11.80 -0.52 3.31
N VAL A 117 -12.52 -0.55 4.43
CA VAL A 117 -13.20 0.63 4.98
C VAL A 117 -12.22 1.70 5.43
N TYR A 118 -11.08 1.34 6.03
CA TYR A 118 -10.04 2.30 6.40
C TYR A 118 -9.52 3.07 5.18
N ILE A 119 -9.25 2.38 4.06
CA ILE A 119 -8.77 3.02 2.83
C ILE A 119 -9.88 3.85 2.15
N ILE A 120 -11.05 3.24 1.95
CA ILE A 120 -12.16 3.89 1.22
C ILE A 120 -12.75 5.03 2.06
N GLY A 121 -12.96 4.82 3.36
CA GLY A 121 -13.45 5.81 4.30
C GLY A 121 -12.48 6.97 4.47
N GLY A 122 -11.18 6.69 4.57
CA GLY A 122 -10.16 7.73 4.59
C GLY A 122 -10.16 8.58 3.33
N ALA A 123 -10.26 7.94 2.15
CA ALA A 123 -10.36 8.65 0.88
C ALA A 123 -11.66 9.47 0.77
N ALA A 124 -12.80 8.93 1.21
CA ALA A 124 -14.09 9.62 1.17
C ALA A 124 -14.10 10.87 2.05
N ILE A 125 -13.62 10.78 3.30
CA ILE A 125 -13.54 11.93 4.22
C ILE A 125 -12.67 13.03 3.61
N TYR A 126 -11.55 12.68 2.97
CA TYR A 126 -10.70 13.67 2.29
C TYR A 126 -11.41 14.36 1.12
N VAL A 127 -12.21 13.62 0.34
CA VAL A 127 -12.99 14.18 -0.78
C VAL A 127 -14.16 15.04 -0.32
N PHE A 128 -14.81 14.72 0.81
CA PHE A 128 -15.93 15.53 1.30
C PHE A 128 -15.50 16.79 2.07
N ASN A 129 -14.26 16.86 2.53
CA ASN A 129 -13.73 17.99 3.30
C ASN A 129 -12.86 18.95 2.47
N ASN A 130 -12.64 18.70 1.17
CA ASN A 130 -11.96 19.57 0.22
C ASN A 130 -12.85 19.83 -1.00
#